data_AF-A0A453J8I3-F1
#
_entry.id   AF-A0A453J8I3-F1
#
_cell.length_a   1.000
_cell.length_b   1.000
_cell.length_c   1.000
_cell.angle_alpha   90.00
_cell.angle_beta   90.00
_cell.angle_gamma   90.00
#
_symmetry.space_group_name_H-M   'P 1'
#
loop_
_entity.id
_entity.type
_entity.pdbx_description
1 polymer ?
#
loop_
_entity_poly.entity_id
_entity_poly.type
_entity_poly.pdbx_seq_one_letter_code
_entity_poly.pdbx_strand_id
1 'polypeptide(L)'
;MFNYTRDFDAFDLRLRLPAVISKLYKLASHNGGITYIHCTAGLGRAPAVALAYMFWILGYNLNEGHQLLQSKRPSFPKLEAIKLATADIVSKNYVVFPVCSYDEDKVDF
;
A
#
# COMPACT_ATOMS: atom_id res chain seq x y z
N MET A 1 13.00 -13.28 8.05
CA MET A 1 11.88 -14.04 7.44
C MET A 1 11.53 -13.36 6.12
N PHE A 2 11.63 -14.10 5.02
CA PHE A 2 11.62 -13.59 3.64
C PHE A 2 10.39 -12.70 3.36
N ASN A 3 10.59 -11.40 3.17
CA ASN A 3 9.54 -10.43 2.78
C ASN A 3 9.60 -10.20 1.26
N TYR A 4 9.58 -11.27 0.48
CA TYR A 4 9.45 -11.15 -0.97
C TYR A 4 7.97 -11.19 -1.31
N THR A 5 7.52 -10.17 -2.05
CA THR A 5 6.22 -10.17 -2.71
C THR A 5 6.40 -10.73 -4.11
N ARG A 6 5.65 -11.78 -4.46
CA ARG A 6 5.75 -12.44 -5.77
C ARG A 6 5.31 -11.51 -6.89
N ASP A 7 6.06 -11.48 -7.99
CA ASP A 7 5.66 -10.68 -9.15
C ASP A 7 4.45 -11.31 -9.83
N PHE A 8 3.58 -10.47 -10.38
CA PHE A 8 2.33 -10.90 -11.04
C PHE A 8 1.32 -11.65 -10.15
N ASP A 9 1.51 -11.67 -8.82
CA ASP A 9 0.59 -12.30 -7.88
C ASP A 9 -0.14 -11.24 -7.04
N ALA A 10 -1.38 -10.92 -7.43
CA ALA A 10 -2.20 -9.93 -6.75
C ALA A 10 -2.66 -10.41 -5.36
N PHE A 11 -2.81 -11.72 -5.16
CA PHE A 11 -3.20 -12.31 -3.88
C PHE A 11 -2.05 -12.24 -2.87
N ASP A 12 -0.85 -12.63 -3.28
CA ASP A 12 0.37 -12.45 -2.47
C ASP A 12 0.59 -10.98 -2.12
N LEU A 13 0.42 -10.07 -3.09
CA LEU A 13 0.50 -8.63 -2.84
C LEU A 13 -0.49 -8.18 -1.77
N ARG A 14 -1.78 -8.54 -1.88
CA ARG A 14 -2.82 -8.23 -0.88
C ARG A 14 -2.40 -8.67 0.52
N LEU A 15 -1.99 -9.93 0.69
CA LEU A 15 -1.59 -10.49 1.98
C LEU A 15 -0.36 -9.80 2.59
N ARG A 16 0.53 -9.29 1.73
CA ARG A 16 1.82 -8.72 2.16
C ARG A 16 1.78 -7.23 2.41
N LEU A 17 0.83 -6.50 1.81
CA LEU A 17 0.72 -5.04 1.94
C LEU A 17 0.77 -4.55 3.40
N PRO A 18 0.01 -5.10 4.36
CA PRO A 18 0.06 -4.64 5.76
C PRO A 18 1.46 -4.70 6.37
N ALA A 19 2.16 -5.83 6.19
CA ALA A 19 3.50 -6.01 6.73
C ALA A 19 4.54 -5.09 6.04
N VAL A 20 4.43 -4.93 4.72
CA VAL A 20 5.32 -4.05 3.94
C VAL A 20 5.12 -2.59 4.32
N ILE A 21 3.87 -2.12 4.43
CA ILE A 21 3.56 -0.73 4.81
C ILE A 21 3.97 -0.44 6.24
N SER A 22 3.76 -1.37 7.18
CA SER A 22 4.23 -1.21 8.57
C SER A 22 5.75 -1.02 8.64
N LYS A 23 6.51 -1.80 7.86
CA LYS A 23 7.97 -1.65 7.78
C LYS A 23 8.36 -0.33 7.11
N LEU A 24 7.70 0.05 6.02
CA LEU A 24 7.93 1.30 5.31
C LEU A 24 7.67 2.51 6.22
N TYR A 25 6.56 2.52 6.95
CA TYR A 25 6.23 3.56 7.91
C TYR A 25 7.31 3.73 8.97
N LYS A 26 7.73 2.63 9.62
CA LYS A 26 8.81 2.67 10.63
C LYS A 26 10.11 3.25 10.07
N LEU A 27 10.49 2.84 8.86
CA LEU A 27 11.72 3.33 8.21
C LEU A 27 11.59 4.81 7.83
N ALA A 28 10.47 5.22 7.25
CA ALA A 28 10.22 6.59 6.83
C ALA A 28 10.16 7.55 8.03
N SER A 29 9.48 7.16 9.11
CA SER A 29 9.36 7.97 10.33
C SER A 29 10.69 8.09 11.11
N HIS A 30 11.53 7.06 11.08
CA HIS A 30 12.77 7.05 11.85
C HIS A 30 13.96 7.70 11.12
N ASN A 31 14.08 7.47 9.81
CA ASN A 31 15.27 7.90 9.07
C ASN A 31 15.14 9.31 8.47
N GLY A 32 13.91 9.80 8.25
CA GLY A 32 13.67 11.00 7.48
C GLY A 32 14.17 10.89 6.02
N GLY A 33 14.06 11.99 5.26
CA GLY A 33 14.57 12.05 3.89
C GLY A 33 13.69 11.35 2.84
N ILE A 34 14.30 11.00 1.71
CA ILE A 34 13.59 10.44 0.54
C ILE A 34 13.64 8.91 0.59
N THR A 35 12.47 8.27 0.54
CA THR A 35 12.37 6.80 0.48
C THR A 35 12.30 6.31 -0.97
N TYR A 36 13.22 5.42 -1.35
CA TYR A 36 13.23 4.79 -2.67
C TYR A 36 12.47 3.46 -2.64
N ILE A 37 11.33 3.39 -3.35
CA ILE A 37 10.51 2.19 -3.48
C ILE A 37 10.67 1.63 -4.90
N HIS A 38 11.15 0.40 -5.03
CA HIS A 38 11.31 -0.25 -6.32
C HIS A 38 10.84 -1.71 -6.31
N CYS A 39 10.58 -2.23 -7.51
CA CYS A 39 10.44 -3.66 -7.75
C CYS A 39 11.28 -4.02 -8.98
N THR A 40 10.93 -5.04 -9.77
CA THR A 40 11.67 -5.38 -10.99
C THR A 40 11.52 -4.28 -12.06
N ALA A 41 10.29 -4.06 -12.55
CA ALA A 41 10.01 -3.04 -13.57
C ALA A 41 9.49 -1.72 -12.98
N GLY A 42 9.11 -1.69 -11.70
CA GLY A 42 8.45 -0.56 -11.07
C GLY A 42 7.03 -0.28 -11.58
N LEU A 43 6.36 -1.27 -12.20
CA LEU A 43 5.03 -1.10 -12.79
C LEU A 43 3.90 -1.72 -11.97
N GLY A 44 4.19 -2.67 -11.06
CA GLY A 44 3.16 -3.40 -10.30
C GLY A 44 3.31 -3.24 -8.79
N ARG A 45 4.22 -4.00 -8.18
CA ARG A 45 4.39 -4.06 -6.71
C ARG A 45 4.79 -2.72 -6.10
N ALA A 46 5.82 -2.06 -6.64
CA ALA A 46 6.29 -0.77 -6.15
C ALA A 46 5.21 0.33 -6.19
N PRO A 47 4.52 0.57 -7.32
CA PRO A 47 3.44 1.57 -7.35
C PRO A 47 2.25 1.19 -6.46
N ALA A 48 1.95 -0.11 -6.29
CA ALA A 48 0.92 -0.54 -5.34
C ALA A 48 1.29 -0.21 -3.88
N VAL A 49 2.55 -0.43 -3.48
CA VAL A 49 3.05 -0.08 -2.14
C VAL A 49 3.03 1.44 -1.93
N ALA A 50 3.48 2.22 -2.92
CA ALA A 50 3.43 3.67 -2.85
C ALA A 50 1.99 4.19 -2.70
N LEU A 51 1.06 3.66 -3.51
CA LEU A 51 -0.35 4.04 -3.45
C LEU A 51 -1.00 3.64 -2.11
N ALA A 52 -0.73 2.43 -1.62
CA ALA A 52 -1.23 2.00 -0.31
C ALA A 52 -0.68 2.87 0.82
N TYR A 53 0.58 3.31 0.75
CA TYR A 53 1.15 4.24 1.73
C TYR A 53 0.44 5.60 1.69
N MET A 54 0.17 6.14 0.49
CA MET A 54 -0.57 7.39 0.34
C MET A 54 -1.98 7.29 0.93
N PHE A 55 -2.66 6.17 0.69
CA PHE A 55 -4.01 5.93 1.21
C PHE A 55 -4.01 5.72 2.73
N TRP A 56 -3.20 4.77 3.23
CA TRP A 56 -3.28 4.28 4.61
C TRP A 56 -2.61 5.21 5.63
N ILE A 57 -1.52 5.87 5.22
CA ILE A 57 -0.68 6.66 6.14
C ILE A 57 -0.83 8.15 5.90
N LEU A 58 -0.83 8.58 4.64
CA LEU A 58 -0.92 10.01 4.30
C LEU A 58 -2.37 10.51 4.19
N GLY A 59 -3.36 9.61 4.26
CA GLY A 59 -4.78 9.97 4.33
C GLY A 59 -5.41 10.45 3.03
N TYR A 60 -4.79 10.19 1.88
CA TYR A 60 -5.36 10.46 0.55
C TYR A 60 -6.57 9.57 0.30
N ASN A 61 -7.56 10.03 -0.47
CA ASN A 61 -8.54 9.11 -1.03
C ASN A 61 -7.85 8.17 -2.06
N LEU A 62 -8.30 6.92 -2.16
CA LEU A 62 -7.65 5.93 -3.03
C LEU A 62 -7.61 6.38 -4.50
N ASN A 63 -8.70 6.96 -5.00
CA ASN A 63 -8.79 7.45 -6.38
C ASN A 63 -7.89 8.68 -6.62
N GLU A 64 -7.88 9.64 -5.70
CA GLU A 64 -7.01 10.82 -5.77
C GLU A 64 -5.53 10.43 -5.75
N GLY A 65 -5.16 9.54 -4.83
CA GLY A 65 -3.80 8.99 -4.76
C GLY A 65 -3.42 8.25 -6.04
N HIS A 66 -4.34 7.49 -6.64
CA HIS A 66 -4.11 6.79 -7.89
C HIS A 66 -3.90 7.76 -9.05
N GLN A 67 -4.75 8.79 -9.19
CA GLN A 67 -4.60 9.81 -10.22
C GLN A 67 -3.26 10.56 -10.09
N LEU A 68 -2.89 10.95 -8.86
CA LEU A 68 -1.61 11.60 -8.60
C LEU A 68 -0.43 10.68 -8.97
N LEU A 69 -0.46 9.41 -8.57
CA LEU A 69 0.57 8.43 -8.93
C LEU A 69 0.70 8.30 -10.46
N GLN A 70 -0.42 8.16 -11.16
CA GLN A 70 -0.44 8.01 -12.62
C GLN A 70 0.05 9.27 -13.34
N SER A 71 -0.20 10.46 -12.78
CA SER A 71 0.30 11.73 -13.32
C SER A 71 1.83 11.84 -13.28
N LYS A 72 2.49 11.15 -12.33
CA LYS A 72 3.95 11.14 -12.19
C LYS A 72 4.58 9.96 -12.90
N ARG A 73 3.92 8.80 -12.87
CA ARG A 73 4.41 7.57 -13.47
C ARG A 73 3.25 6.68 -13.92
N PRO A 74 2.99 6.60 -15.23
CA PRO A 74 2.08 5.62 -15.79
C PRO A 74 2.48 4.19 -15.37
N SER A 75 1.60 3.51 -14.67
CA SER A 75 1.84 2.20 -14.06
C SER A 75 0.54 1.42 -13.81
N PHE A 76 0.66 0.19 -13.32
CA PHE A 76 -0.46 -0.71 -13.03
C PHE A 76 -0.48 -1.10 -11.55
N PRO A 77 -0.70 -0.15 -10.62
CA PRO A 77 -0.88 -0.46 -9.21
C PRO A 77 -2.14 -1.32 -9.10
N LYS A 78 -2.02 -2.55 -8.63
CA LYS A 78 -3.13 -3.52 -8.56
C LYS A 78 -4.20 -3.04 -7.58
N LEU A 79 -5.08 -2.13 -8.00
CA LEU A 79 -6.04 -1.41 -7.16
C LEU A 79 -6.91 -2.36 -6.32
N GLU A 80 -7.42 -3.41 -6.94
CA GLU A 80 -8.22 -4.42 -6.25
C GLU A 80 -7.46 -5.11 -5.11
N ALA A 81 -6.15 -5.34 -5.25
CA ALA A 81 -5.36 -5.90 -4.15
C ALA A 81 -5.26 -4.93 -2.96
N ILE A 82 -5.21 -3.62 -3.21
CA ILE A 82 -5.18 -2.58 -2.16
C ILE A 82 -6.55 -2.48 -1.48
N LYS A 83 -7.64 -2.44 -2.26
CA LYS A 83 -9.02 -2.42 -1.72
C LYS A 83 -9.28 -3.62 -0.83
N LEU A 84 -8.98 -4.82 -1.33
CA LEU A 84 -9.18 -6.07 -0.60
C LEU A 84 -8.29 -6.16 0.65
N ALA A 85 -7.05 -5.69 0.60
CA ALA A 85 -6.19 -5.62 1.79
C ALA A 85 -6.72 -4.62 2.82
N THR A 86 -7.32 -3.51 2.37
CA THR A 86 -7.98 -2.54 3.26
C THR A 86 -9.19 -3.17 3.94
N ALA A 87 -10.03 -3.88 3.17
CA ALA A 87 -11.16 -4.63 3.71
C ALA A 87 -10.73 -5.69 4.74
N ASP A 88 -9.59 -6.37 4.53
CA ASP A 88 -9.04 -7.34 5.47
C ASP A 88 -8.64 -6.71 6.81
N ILE A 89 -8.04 -5.52 6.76
CA ILE A 89 -7.63 -4.74 7.94
C ILE A 89 -8.87 -4.31 8.73
N VAL A 90 -9.85 -3.70 8.05
CA VAL A 90 -11.09 -3.19 8.67
C VAL A 90 -11.91 -4.32 9.27
N SER A 91 -12.05 -5.44 8.55
CA SER A 91 -12.79 -6.61 9.01
C SER A 91 -12.08 -7.41 10.12
N LYS A 92 -10.86 -6.99 10.54
CA LYS A 92 -10.00 -7.67 11.53
C LYS A 92 -9.67 -9.13 11.19
N ASN A 93 -9.73 -9.52 9.91
CA ASN A 93 -9.44 -10.89 9.46
C ASN A 93 -7.93 -11.23 9.48
N TYR A 94 -7.07 -10.25 9.76
CA TYR A 94 -5.64 -10.44 10.03
C TYR A 94 -5.20 -9.61 11.25
N VAL A 95 -4.21 -10.11 11.99
CA VAL A 95 -3.61 -9.43 13.15
C VAL A 95 -2.96 -8.11 12.68
N VAL A 96 -3.65 -7.00 12.93
CA VAL A 96 -3.17 -5.65 12.68
C VAL A 96 -2.09 -5.32 13.71
N PHE A 97 -0.83 -5.23 13.28
CA PHE A 97 0.15 -4.41 14.01
C PHE A 97 -0.35 -2.96 13.95
N PRO A 98 -0.29 -2.19 15.05
CA PRO A 98 -1.06 -0.97 15.21
C PRO A 98 -0.62 0.04 14.15
N VAL A 99 -1.44 0.20 13.13
CA VAL A 99 -1.37 1.32 12.20
C VAL A 99 -2.69 2.04 12.40
N CYS A 100 -2.58 3.35 12.66
CA CYS A 100 -3.63 4.31 13.02
C CYS A 100 -5.05 3.88 12.67
N SER A 101 -5.97 4.09 13.62
CA SER A 101 -7.42 4.00 13.46
C SER A 101 -7.83 4.61 12.11
N TYR A 102 -8.34 3.73 11.24
CA TYR A 102 -8.76 4.04 9.89
C TYR A 102 -10.11 4.76 9.93
N ASP A 103 -10.30 5.74 9.05
CA ASP A 103 -11.55 6.48 8.92
C ASP A 103 -12.42 5.80 7.84
N GLU A 104 -13.57 5.24 8.24
CA GLU A 104 -14.46 4.47 7.35
C GLU A 104 -15.12 5.36 6.28
N ASP A 105 -15.20 6.67 6.50
CA ASP A 105 -15.86 7.63 5.61
C ASP A 105 -15.09 7.94 4.31
N LYS A 106 -13.91 7.33 4.11
CA LYS A 106 -13.07 7.52 2.90
C LYS A 106 -13.13 6.36 1.90
N VAL A 107 -14.04 5.41 2.11
CA VAL A 107 -14.22 4.25 1.22
C VAL A 107 -15.50 4.41 0.41
N ASP A 108 -15.48 5.29 -0.58
CA ASP A 108 -16.46 5.23 -1.67
C ASP A 108 -16.08 4.09 -2.61
N PHE A 109 -16.90 3.03 -2.62
CA PHE A 109 -16.81 1.93 -3.58
C PHE A 109 -17.30 2.35 -4.97
#